data_AF-X0Y729-F1
#
_entry.id   AF-X0Y729-F1
#
_cell.length_a   1.000
_cell.length_b   1.000
_cell.length_c   1.000
_cell.angle_alpha   90.00
_cell.angle_beta   90.00
_cell.angle_gamma   90.00
#
_symmetry.space_group_name_H-M   'P 1'
#
loop_
_entity.id
_entity.type
_entity.pdbx_description
1 polymer ?
#
loop_
_entity_poly.entity_id
_entity_poly.type
_entity_poly.pdbx_seq_one_letter_code
_entity_poly.pdbx_strand_id
1 'polypeptide(L)'
;QLPLPDASFDLAWNWAALWYLSDGTEHGSETPSSLLRELVRVSRRLVFVAMPNRVQIGYLARKYLLEREFVNYVDEGWANIGRVRRVLEAAGLRIIRQGVLDVPPWPDTVMPASQVLQRLGIKSKKLEGQFTGDSWQWSTMAYYLGQQPELYERVKRYAWLDRAPIPWRLKAVWAHHRYVLGIKQEAASPSA
;
A
#
# COMPACT_ATOMS: atom_id res chain seq x y z
N GLN A 1 19.26 14.16 5.60
CA GLN A 1 18.24 14.98 4.90
C GLN A 1 18.34 14.70 3.40
N LEU A 2 17.23 14.86 2.67
CA LEU A 2 17.19 14.74 1.21
C LEU A 2 17.81 15.99 0.57
N PRO A 3 18.58 15.87 -0.51
CA PRO A 3 19.20 17.00 -1.22
C PRO A 3 18.18 17.71 -2.13
N LEU A 4 17.03 18.08 -1.57
CA LEU A 4 15.90 18.69 -2.27
C LEU A 4 15.50 19.98 -1.54
N PRO A 5 15.17 21.08 -2.26
CA PRO A 5 14.73 22.32 -1.62
C PRO A 5 13.39 22.17 -0.89
N ASP A 6 13.17 23.04 0.09
CA ASP A 6 11.88 23.16 0.78
C ASP A 6 10.76 23.52 -0.21
N ALA A 7 9.56 22.97 0.01
CA ALA A 7 8.35 23.27 -0.76
C ALA A 7 8.51 23.21 -2.30
N SER A 8 9.40 22.34 -2.79
CA SER A 8 9.72 22.19 -4.21
C SER A 8 8.73 21.31 -4.99
N PHE A 9 7.89 20.52 -4.29
CA PHE A 9 6.93 19.61 -4.92
C PHE A 9 5.50 19.89 -4.45
N ASP A 10 4.52 19.92 -5.35
CA ASP A 10 3.11 20.03 -4.96
C ASP A 10 2.60 18.84 -4.15
N LEU A 11 3.14 17.67 -4.45
CA LEU A 11 2.84 16.40 -3.80
C LEU A 11 4.14 15.66 -3.53
N ALA A 12 4.40 15.31 -2.27
CA ALA A 12 5.40 14.33 -1.89
C ALA A 12 4.70 13.04 -1.45
N TRP A 13 5.29 11.88 -1.75
CA TRP A 13 4.62 10.62 -1.43
C TRP A 13 5.57 9.50 -1.05
N ASN A 14 5.02 8.51 -0.32
CA ASN A 14 5.66 7.23 -0.04
C ASN A 14 4.68 6.09 -0.31
N TRP A 15 5.14 5.06 -1.02
CA TRP A 15 4.38 3.85 -1.27
C TRP A 15 5.14 2.64 -0.75
N ALA A 16 4.62 2.02 0.32
CA ALA A 16 5.06 0.74 0.85
C ALA A 16 6.57 0.59 1.09
N ALA A 17 7.27 1.67 1.44
CA ALA A 17 8.72 1.66 1.56
C ALA A 17 9.22 1.83 3.01
N LEU A 18 8.46 2.47 3.91
CA LEU A 18 8.94 2.86 5.25
C LEU A 18 9.47 1.68 6.09
N TRP A 19 8.85 0.51 5.97
CA TRP A 19 9.20 -0.70 6.72
C TRP A 19 10.55 -1.33 6.32
N TYR A 20 11.17 -0.90 5.22
CA TYR A 20 12.49 -1.36 4.77
C TYR A 20 13.62 -0.43 5.23
N LEU A 21 13.28 0.72 5.79
CA LEU A 21 14.24 1.76 6.13
C LEU A 21 14.79 1.63 7.55
N SER A 22 14.23 0.73 8.36
CA SER A 22 14.81 0.35 9.64
C SER A 22 15.76 -0.81 9.44
N ASP A 23 17.00 -0.65 9.92
CA ASP A 23 18.04 -1.68 9.93
C ASP A 23 18.21 -2.33 11.33
N GLY A 24 17.29 -2.06 12.25
CA GLY A 24 17.34 -2.56 13.63
C GLY A 24 18.29 -1.80 14.57
N THR A 25 19.05 -0.82 14.08
CA THR A 25 19.85 0.08 14.92
C THR A 25 18.99 1.20 15.50
N GLU A 26 19.46 1.87 16.55
CA GLU A 26 18.77 3.04 17.14
C GLU A 26 18.57 4.15 16.08
N HIS A 27 19.63 4.47 15.34
CA HIS A 27 19.60 5.48 14.28
C HIS A 27 18.70 5.04 13.12
N GLY A 28 18.80 3.78 12.68
CA GLY A 28 17.96 3.26 11.60
C GLY A 28 16.48 3.18 11.98
N SER A 29 16.16 3.03 13.26
CA SER A 29 14.78 3.06 13.76
C SER A 29 14.12 4.44 13.61
N GLU A 30 14.91 5.51 13.55
CA GLU A 30 14.42 6.88 13.33
C GLU A 30 14.29 7.25 11.85
N THR A 31 15.05 6.60 10.96
CA THR A 31 15.08 6.86 9.51
C THR A 31 13.70 7.00 8.88
N PRO A 32 12.70 6.13 9.14
CA PRO A 32 11.41 6.26 8.49
C PRO A 32 10.62 7.47 9.01
N SER A 33 10.77 7.82 10.29
CA SER A 33 10.21 9.07 10.85
C SER A 33 10.83 10.29 10.20
N SER A 34 12.16 10.27 10.03
CA SER A 34 12.92 11.34 9.38
C SER A 34 12.55 11.50 7.92
N LEU A 35 12.34 10.40 7.17
CA LEU A 35 11.83 10.47 5.81
C LEU A 35 10.43 11.11 5.77
N LEU A 36 9.52 10.73 6.68
CA LEU A 36 8.20 11.35 6.73
C LEU A 36 8.29 12.86 6.94
N ARG A 37 9.14 13.33 7.85
CA ARG A 37 9.40 14.78 8.05
C ARG A 37 9.96 15.44 6.78
N GLU A 38 10.87 14.77 6.08
CA GLU A 38 11.41 15.27 4.82
C GLU A 38 10.33 15.39 3.73
N LEU A 39 9.40 14.44 3.64
CA LEU A 39 8.25 14.56 2.71
C LEU A 39 7.41 15.80 3.02
N VAL A 40 7.25 16.16 4.29
CA VAL A 40 6.54 17.39 4.70
C VAL A 40 7.33 18.64 4.31
N ARG A 41 8.66 18.62 4.51
CA ARG A 41 9.54 19.75 4.20
C ARG A 41 9.52 20.06 2.71
N VAL A 42 9.74 19.05 1.87
CA VAL A 42 9.84 19.21 0.41
C VAL A 42 8.47 19.41 -0.25
N SER A 43 7.37 19.02 0.42
CA SER A 43 6.02 19.27 -0.09
C SER A 43 5.59 20.73 0.14
N ARG A 44 5.07 21.35 -0.91
CA ARG A 44 4.37 22.63 -0.91
C ARG A 44 2.96 22.49 -0.35
N ARG A 45 2.26 21.39 -0.68
CA ARG A 45 0.82 21.28 -0.43
C ARG A 45 0.38 19.92 0.11
N LEU A 46 0.63 18.82 -0.59
CA LEU A 46 0.07 17.52 -0.25
C LEU A 46 1.16 16.51 0.13
N VAL A 47 0.88 15.68 1.14
CA VAL A 47 1.69 14.49 1.43
C VAL A 47 0.79 13.27 1.45
N PHE A 48 1.14 12.28 0.64
CA PHE A 48 0.43 11.02 0.53
C PHE A 48 1.30 9.86 0.99
N VAL A 49 0.82 9.05 1.91
CA VAL A 49 1.54 7.84 2.34
C VAL A 49 0.60 6.65 2.29
N ALA A 50 1.01 5.62 1.56
CA ALA A 50 0.35 4.31 1.52
C ALA A 50 1.28 3.25 2.09
N MET A 51 0.76 2.44 3.01
CA MET A 51 1.49 1.31 3.60
C MET A 51 0.67 0.02 3.48
N PRO A 52 1.34 -1.15 3.42
CA PRO A 52 0.69 -2.44 3.44
C PRO A 52 -0.26 -2.59 4.61
N ASN A 53 -1.39 -3.21 4.34
CA ASN A 53 -2.48 -3.34 5.29
C ASN A 53 -2.34 -4.61 6.12
N ARG A 54 -1.96 -4.45 7.39
CA ARG A 54 -1.71 -5.58 8.30
C ARG A 54 -2.95 -6.42 8.64
N VAL A 55 -4.16 -5.90 8.40
CA VAL A 55 -5.41 -6.64 8.63
C VAL A 55 -5.93 -7.35 7.38
N GLN A 56 -5.26 -7.17 6.23
CA GLN A 56 -5.67 -7.83 5.00
C GLN A 56 -5.40 -9.32 5.06
N ILE A 57 -6.34 -10.13 4.58
CA ILE A 57 -6.26 -11.61 4.69
C ILE A 57 -5.00 -12.16 4.03
N GLY A 58 -4.62 -11.65 2.85
CA GLY A 58 -3.39 -12.05 2.16
C GLY A 58 -2.12 -11.76 2.95
N TYR A 59 -2.07 -10.63 3.68
CA TYR A 59 -0.97 -10.26 4.56
C TYR A 59 -0.84 -11.24 5.71
N LEU A 60 -1.97 -11.58 6.35
CA LEU A 60 -2.01 -12.57 7.43
C LEU A 60 -1.63 -13.97 6.91
N ALA A 61 -2.13 -14.37 5.75
CA ALA A 61 -1.75 -15.63 5.12
C ALA A 61 -0.25 -15.67 4.80
N ARG A 62 0.30 -14.59 4.22
CA ARG A 62 1.75 -14.45 3.99
C ARG A 62 2.53 -14.60 5.29
N LYS A 63 2.07 -13.94 6.36
CA LYS A 63 2.76 -13.89 7.66
C LYS A 63 2.75 -15.21 8.38
N TYR A 64 1.62 -15.91 8.38
CA TYR A 64 1.43 -17.07 9.24
C TYR A 64 1.53 -18.41 8.49
N LEU A 65 1.38 -18.42 7.17
CA LEU A 65 1.27 -19.65 6.39
C LEU A 65 2.31 -19.74 5.26
N LEU A 66 2.50 -18.67 4.48
CA LEU A 66 3.18 -18.77 3.19
C LEU A 66 4.66 -18.37 3.24
N GLU A 67 5.01 -17.32 3.99
CA GLU A 67 6.34 -16.73 3.98
C GLU A 67 6.66 -16.15 5.36
N ARG A 68 6.69 -17.01 6.39
CA ARG A 68 6.85 -16.58 7.79
C ARG A 68 8.09 -15.75 8.06
N GLU A 69 9.12 -15.92 7.24
CA GLU A 69 10.38 -15.18 7.36
C GLU A 69 10.29 -13.74 6.85
N PHE A 70 9.21 -13.36 6.14
CA PHE A 70 9.12 -12.02 5.56
C PHE A 70 9.21 -10.91 6.62
N VAL A 71 8.66 -11.18 7.81
CA VAL A 71 8.62 -10.24 8.92
C VAL A 71 10.00 -10.03 9.57
N ASN A 72 10.98 -10.88 9.25
CA ASN A 72 12.33 -10.77 9.80
C ASN A 72 13.16 -9.68 9.13
N TYR A 73 12.78 -9.26 7.92
CA TYR A 73 13.51 -8.24 7.15
C TYR A 73 12.71 -6.94 6.96
N VAL A 74 11.58 -6.78 7.67
CA VAL A 74 10.77 -5.55 7.65
C VAL A 74 10.35 -5.13 9.06
N ASP A 75 10.31 -3.82 9.32
CA ASP A 75 9.68 -3.27 10.53
C ASP A 75 8.16 -3.11 10.29
N GLU A 76 7.39 -4.14 10.67
CA GLU A 76 5.91 -4.11 10.61
C GLU A 76 5.28 -2.96 11.43
N GLY A 77 6.02 -2.37 12.37
CA GLY A 77 5.61 -1.18 13.09
C GLY A 77 5.34 0.00 12.16
N TRP A 78 6.00 0.08 11.01
CA TRP A 78 5.76 1.10 9.98
C TRP A 78 4.60 0.78 9.04
N ALA A 79 4.13 -0.46 8.99
CA ALA A 79 2.84 -0.79 8.37
C ALA A 79 1.64 -0.41 9.24
N ASN A 80 1.86 0.04 10.49
CA ASN A 80 0.81 0.68 11.29
C ASN A 80 0.57 2.11 10.77
N ILE A 81 -0.48 2.28 9.95
CA ILE A 81 -0.84 3.59 9.38
C ILE A 81 -1.14 4.66 10.45
N GLY A 82 -1.54 4.26 11.66
CA GLY A 82 -1.73 5.18 12.79
C GLY A 82 -0.41 5.72 13.36
N ARG A 83 0.70 4.98 13.25
CA ARG A 83 2.05 5.48 13.55
C ARG A 83 2.45 6.55 12.54
N VAL A 84 2.32 6.23 11.24
CA VAL A 84 2.59 7.16 10.13
C VAL A 84 1.81 8.47 10.30
N ARG A 85 0.50 8.35 10.56
CA ARG A 85 -0.39 9.50 10.78
C ARG A 85 0.15 10.44 11.86
N ARG A 86 0.50 9.90 13.04
CA ARG A 86 1.00 10.70 14.17
C ARG A 86 2.29 11.43 13.83
N VAL A 87 3.20 10.80 13.08
CA VAL A 87 4.45 11.45 12.65
C VAL A 87 4.17 12.60 11.69
N LEU A 88 3.25 12.41 10.73
CA LEU A 88 2.86 13.47 9.80
C LEU A 88 2.16 14.64 10.52
N GLU A 89 1.26 14.35 11.45
CA GLU A 89 0.58 15.37 12.27
C GLU A 89 1.58 16.15 13.13
N ALA A 90 2.54 15.45 13.77
CA ALA A 90 3.61 16.08 14.55
C ALA A 90 4.54 16.94 13.68
N ALA A 91 4.65 16.66 12.39
CA ALA A 91 5.40 17.46 11.42
C ALA A 91 4.58 18.64 10.83
N GLY A 92 3.36 18.88 11.32
CA GLY A 92 2.55 20.04 10.95
C GLY A 92 1.56 19.81 9.80
N LEU A 93 1.35 18.56 9.34
CA LEU A 93 0.27 18.28 8.40
C LEU A 93 -1.09 18.16 9.10
N ARG A 94 -2.11 18.69 8.42
CA ARG A 94 -3.50 18.37 8.73
C ARG A 94 -3.95 17.19 7.87
N ILE A 95 -4.31 16.07 8.49
CA ILE A 95 -4.81 14.89 7.78
C ILE A 95 -6.22 15.18 7.26
N ILE A 96 -6.40 15.14 5.94
CA ILE A 96 -7.68 15.43 5.28
C ILE A 96 -8.40 14.18 4.81
N ARG A 97 -7.67 13.08 4.60
CA ARG A 97 -8.28 11.80 4.20
C ARG A 97 -7.46 10.62 4.69
N GLN A 98 -8.15 9.54 5.00
CA GLN A 98 -7.57 8.23 5.25
C GLN A 98 -8.49 7.16 4.69
N GLY A 99 -7.93 6.03 4.27
CA GLY A 99 -8.73 5.00 3.64
C GLY A 99 -7.93 3.80 3.21
N VAL A 100 -8.49 3.05 2.27
CA VAL A 100 -7.86 1.88 1.67
C VAL A 100 -7.74 2.05 0.17
N LEU A 101 -6.78 1.34 -0.42
CA LEU A 101 -6.58 1.26 -1.86
C LEU A 101 -6.30 -0.19 -2.23
N ASP A 102 -6.47 -0.49 -3.53
CA ASP A 102 -6.18 -1.80 -4.10
C ASP A 102 -6.97 -2.90 -3.38
N VAL A 103 -8.29 -2.88 -3.63
CA VAL A 103 -9.28 -3.77 -2.98
C VAL A 103 -9.77 -4.81 -3.99
N PRO A 104 -9.00 -5.87 -4.27
CA PRO A 104 -9.48 -6.94 -5.12
C PRO A 104 -10.51 -7.80 -4.39
N PRO A 105 -11.44 -8.43 -5.11
CA PRO A 105 -12.26 -9.50 -4.54
C PRO A 105 -11.35 -10.66 -4.09
N TRP A 106 -11.66 -11.27 -2.95
CA TRP A 106 -10.95 -12.45 -2.46
C TRP A 106 -11.60 -13.74 -3.01
N PRO A 107 -10.82 -14.77 -3.38
CA PRO A 107 -9.35 -14.87 -3.36
C PRO A 107 -8.67 -13.90 -4.34
N ASP A 108 -7.61 -13.26 -3.87
CA ASP A 108 -6.90 -12.19 -4.58
C ASP A 108 -6.52 -12.64 -5.98
N THR A 109 -6.76 -11.75 -6.94
CA THR A 109 -6.35 -11.89 -8.32
C THR A 109 -4.87 -12.25 -8.51
N VAL A 110 -3.94 -11.79 -7.65
CA VAL A 110 -2.49 -12.00 -7.88
C VAL A 110 -2.01 -13.40 -7.46
N MET A 111 -2.73 -14.09 -6.58
CA MET A 111 -2.42 -15.47 -6.20
C MET A 111 -3.56 -16.38 -6.65
N PRO A 112 -3.34 -17.28 -7.64
CA PRO A 112 -4.38 -18.17 -8.11
C PRO A 112 -5.02 -18.88 -6.92
N ALA A 113 -6.36 -18.87 -6.84
CA ALA A 113 -7.10 -19.56 -5.78
C ALA A 113 -6.64 -21.01 -5.61
N SER A 114 -6.21 -21.65 -6.70
CA SER A 114 -5.59 -22.97 -6.72
C SER A 114 -4.31 -23.08 -5.90
N GLN A 115 -3.39 -22.10 -5.96
CA GLN A 115 -2.17 -22.09 -5.15
C GLN A 115 -2.48 -21.90 -3.66
N VAL A 116 -3.48 -21.06 -3.34
CA VAL A 116 -3.97 -20.90 -1.96
C VAL A 116 -4.57 -22.21 -1.45
N LEU A 117 -5.46 -22.84 -2.22
CA LEU A 117 -6.11 -24.10 -1.87
C LEU A 117 -5.11 -25.26 -1.74
N GLN A 118 -4.14 -25.35 -2.65
CA GLN A 118 -3.09 -26.36 -2.62
C GLN A 118 -2.20 -26.21 -1.38
N ARG A 119 -1.82 -24.97 -1.01
CA ARG A 119 -1.04 -24.68 0.20
C ARG A 119 -1.84 -24.85 1.50
N LEU A 120 -3.17 -24.75 1.44
CA LEU A 120 -4.09 -25.08 2.54
C LEU A 120 -4.45 -26.57 2.62
N GLY A 121 -3.88 -27.42 1.75
CA GLY A 121 -4.10 -28.87 1.76
C GLY A 121 -5.40 -29.34 1.11
N ILE A 122 -6.15 -28.44 0.47
CA ILE A 122 -7.40 -28.76 -0.24
C ILE A 122 -7.05 -29.18 -1.66
N LYS A 123 -6.88 -30.49 -1.87
CA LYS A 123 -6.65 -31.09 -3.20
C LYS A 123 -7.98 -31.47 -3.83
N SER A 124 -8.48 -30.67 -4.76
CA SER A 124 -9.67 -30.98 -5.55
C SER A 124 -9.35 -30.99 -7.03
N LYS A 125 -9.44 -32.18 -7.66
CA LYS A 125 -9.22 -32.38 -9.11
C LYS A 125 -10.14 -31.52 -9.98
N LYS A 126 -11.32 -31.14 -9.46
CA LYS A 126 -12.31 -30.29 -10.17
C LYS A 126 -11.92 -28.81 -10.15
N LEU A 127 -11.21 -28.37 -9.10
CA LEU A 127 -10.68 -27.00 -8.97
C LEU A 127 -9.36 -26.84 -9.72
N GLU A 128 -8.48 -27.86 -9.71
CA GLU A 128 -7.25 -27.86 -10.51
C GLU A 128 -7.55 -27.59 -11.99
N GLY A 129 -8.51 -28.31 -12.59
CA GLY A 129 -8.87 -28.13 -14.01
C GLY A 129 -9.49 -26.77 -14.38
N GLN A 130 -10.04 -25.99 -13.43
CA GLN A 130 -10.54 -24.63 -13.69
C GLN A 130 -9.45 -23.55 -13.60
N PHE A 131 -8.32 -23.86 -12.96
CA PHE A 131 -7.28 -22.88 -12.62
C PHE A 131 -5.88 -23.24 -13.16
N THR A 132 -5.72 -24.35 -13.89
CA THR A 132 -4.48 -24.78 -14.56
C THR A 132 -4.32 -24.23 -15.99
N GLY A 133 -5.18 -23.31 -16.43
CA GLY A 133 -5.02 -22.64 -17.72
C GLY A 133 -3.84 -21.65 -17.68
N ASP A 134 -2.91 -21.82 -18.62
CA ASP A 134 -1.66 -21.08 -18.75
C ASP A 134 -1.78 -19.54 -18.64
N SER A 135 -0.79 -18.96 -17.95
CA SER A 135 -0.40 -17.53 -17.92
C SER A 135 -1.30 -16.54 -17.17
N TRP A 136 -1.34 -16.64 -15.84
CA TRP A 136 -1.61 -15.45 -15.02
C TRP A 136 -0.37 -14.52 -15.01
N GLN A 137 -0.15 -13.83 -16.12
CA GLN A 137 0.94 -12.87 -16.33
C GLN A 137 0.34 -11.47 -16.43
N TRP A 138 0.36 -10.73 -15.33
CA TRP A 138 0.01 -9.32 -15.31
C TRP A 138 1.29 -8.52 -15.49
N SER A 139 1.43 -7.87 -16.65
CA SER A 139 2.56 -6.98 -16.90
C SER A 139 2.03 -5.62 -17.29
N THR A 140 2.10 -4.68 -16.34
CA THR A 140 1.83 -3.27 -16.60
C THR A 140 2.71 -2.76 -17.75
N MET A 141 3.94 -3.27 -17.87
CA MET A 141 4.83 -2.95 -18.98
C MET A 141 4.28 -3.48 -20.32
N ALA A 142 3.80 -4.72 -20.37
CA ALA A 142 3.19 -5.28 -21.58
C ALA A 142 1.96 -4.48 -22.04
N TYR A 143 1.17 -3.96 -21.10
CA TYR A 143 0.08 -3.04 -21.43
C TYR A 143 0.59 -1.73 -22.05
N TYR A 144 1.60 -1.09 -21.46
CA TYR A 144 2.17 0.15 -22.02
C TYR A 144 2.87 -0.05 -23.37
N LEU A 145 3.41 -1.25 -23.63
CA LEU A 145 3.99 -1.64 -24.91
C LEU A 145 2.94 -2.09 -25.94
N GLY A 146 1.63 -2.07 -25.60
CA GLY A 146 0.55 -2.49 -26.49
C GLY A 146 0.45 -4.00 -26.72
N GLN A 147 1.19 -4.80 -25.95
CA GLN A 147 1.22 -6.27 -26.06
C GLN A 147 0.05 -6.95 -25.33
N GLN A 148 -0.55 -6.26 -24.35
CA GLN A 148 -1.74 -6.71 -23.61
C GLN A 148 -2.76 -5.56 -23.48
N PRO A 149 -3.32 -5.04 -24.59
CA PRO A 149 -4.22 -3.87 -24.54
C PRO A 149 -5.48 -4.12 -23.70
N GLU A 150 -5.93 -5.37 -23.60
CA GLU A 150 -7.08 -5.79 -22.81
C GLU A 150 -6.82 -5.87 -21.29
N LEU A 151 -5.56 -5.70 -20.85
CA LEU A 151 -5.21 -5.77 -19.43
C LEU A 151 -6.00 -4.74 -18.62
N TYR A 152 -6.18 -3.52 -19.15
CA TYR A 152 -6.97 -2.48 -18.50
C TYR A 152 -8.39 -2.97 -18.20
N GLU A 153 -9.13 -3.43 -19.20
CA GLU A 153 -10.51 -3.90 -19.04
C GLU A 153 -10.61 -5.09 -18.09
N ARG A 154 -9.63 -6.01 -18.13
CA ARG A 154 -9.55 -7.14 -17.20
C ARG A 154 -9.38 -6.67 -15.75
N VAL A 155 -8.49 -5.70 -15.49
CA VAL A 155 -8.33 -5.12 -14.15
C VAL A 155 -9.58 -4.34 -13.74
N LYS A 156 -10.16 -3.54 -14.66
CA LYS A 156 -11.37 -2.74 -14.41
C LYS A 156 -12.57 -3.58 -14.03
N ARG A 157 -12.71 -4.80 -14.56
CA ARG A 157 -13.76 -5.75 -14.18
C ARG A 157 -13.82 -6.00 -12.68
N TYR A 158 -12.70 -5.93 -11.97
CA TYR A 158 -12.63 -6.17 -10.52
C TYR A 158 -12.64 -4.89 -9.68
N ALA A 159 -12.57 -3.71 -10.33
CA ALA A 159 -12.53 -2.42 -9.65
C ALA A 159 -13.87 -2.02 -9.00
N TRP A 160 -14.96 -2.79 -9.19
CA TRP A 160 -16.25 -2.50 -8.56
C TRP A 160 -16.16 -2.54 -7.04
N LEU A 161 -15.34 -3.42 -6.46
CA LEU A 161 -15.19 -3.53 -5.00
C LEU A 161 -14.41 -2.34 -4.43
N ASP A 162 -13.36 -1.90 -5.14
CA ASP A 162 -12.64 -0.67 -4.84
C ASP A 162 -13.58 0.55 -4.90
N ARG A 163 -14.49 0.59 -5.87
CA ARG A 163 -15.48 1.67 -6.07
C ARG A 163 -16.73 1.57 -5.19
N ALA A 164 -16.99 0.43 -4.56
CA ALA A 164 -18.24 0.20 -3.83
C ALA A 164 -18.44 1.25 -2.71
N PRO A 165 -19.64 1.83 -2.52
CA PRO A 165 -19.88 2.87 -1.51
C PRO A 165 -20.02 2.31 -0.09
N ILE A 166 -19.16 1.36 0.29
CA ILE A 166 -19.12 0.77 1.62
C ILE A 166 -18.01 1.41 2.47
N PRO A 167 -18.17 1.49 3.81
CA PRO A 167 -17.15 2.03 4.69
C PRO A 167 -15.80 1.35 4.47
N TRP A 168 -14.73 2.16 4.33
CA TRP A 168 -13.38 1.63 4.08
C TRP A 168 -12.91 0.64 5.16
N ARG A 169 -13.44 0.75 6.38
CA ARG A 169 -13.10 -0.15 7.50
C ARG A 169 -13.47 -1.59 7.18
N LEU A 170 -14.59 -1.79 6.47
CA LEU A 170 -14.99 -3.11 5.99
C LEU A 170 -14.06 -3.53 4.86
N LYS A 171 -13.80 -2.63 3.89
CA LYS A 171 -12.87 -2.90 2.77
C LYS A 171 -11.46 -3.27 3.23
N ALA A 172 -11.03 -2.84 4.42
CA ALA A 172 -9.71 -3.14 4.95
C ALA A 172 -9.42 -4.64 5.11
N VAL A 173 -10.44 -5.50 5.18
CA VAL A 173 -10.19 -6.95 5.19
C VAL A 173 -9.62 -7.45 3.85
N TRP A 174 -9.97 -6.79 2.75
CA TRP A 174 -9.55 -7.14 1.39
C TRP A 174 -8.41 -6.28 0.86
N ALA A 175 -8.39 -5.00 1.25
CA ALA A 175 -7.51 -4.01 0.67
C ALA A 175 -6.04 -4.25 0.98
N HIS A 176 -5.18 -4.23 -0.03
CA HIS A 176 -3.75 -4.41 0.16
C HIS A 176 -3.08 -3.26 0.90
N HIS A 177 -3.61 -2.04 0.77
CA HIS A 177 -2.97 -0.86 1.31
C HIS A 177 -3.92 -0.01 2.16
N ARG A 178 -3.36 0.57 3.22
CA ARG A 178 -3.93 1.67 3.99
C ARG A 178 -3.23 2.96 3.56
N TYR A 179 -3.97 4.05 3.45
CA TYR A 179 -3.36 5.35 3.14
C TYR A 179 -3.81 6.47 4.09
N VAL A 180 -2.95 7.49 4.15
CA VAL A 180 -3.23 8.81 4.70
C VAL A 180 -2.85 9.88 3.68
N LEU A 181 -3.68 10.91 3.58
CA LEU A 181 -3.43 12.12 2.79
C LEU A 181 -3.54 13.31 3.74
N GLY A 182 -2.45 14.07 3.84
CA GLY A 182 -2.39 15.31 4.57
C GLY A 182 -2.23 16.51 3.65
N ILE A 183 -2.66 17.67 4.14
CA ILE A 183 -2.39 18.97 3.54
C ILE A 183 -1.52 19.81 4.47
N LYS A 184 -0.54 20.50 3.91
CA LYS A 184 0.24 21.55 4.57
C LYS A 184 -0.65 22.80 4.62
N GLN A 185 -0.88 23.34 5.81
CA GLN A 185 -1.60 24.60 5.91
C GLN A 185 -0.70 25.69 5.32
N GLU A 186 -1.23 26.49 4.40
CA GLU A 186 -0.54 27.72 4.01
C GLU A 186 -0.43 28.59 5.27
N ALA A 187 0.76 29.11 5.54
CA ALA A 187 0.90 30.15 6.54
C ALA A 187 -0.05 31.27 6.14
N ALA A 188 -1.00 31.62 7.02
CA ALA A 188 -1.87 32.76 6.80
C ALA A 188 -0.97 33.94 6.42
N SER A 189 -1.19 34.51 5.23
CA SER A 189 -0.50 35.74 4.85
C SER A 189 -0.72 36.74 5.97
N PRO A 190 0.33 37.39 6.52
CA PRO A 190 0.11 38.44 7.49
C PRO A 190 -0.82 39.47 6.84
N SER A 191 -1.94 39.75 7.50
CA SER A 191 -2.85 40.81 7.09
C SER A 191 -2.02 42.10 6.91
N ALA A 192 -2.04 42.65 5.69
CA ALA A 192 -1.44 43.93 5.37
C ALA A 192 -2.10 45.06 6.16
#